data_AF-A0A1E3VP47-F1
#
_entry.id   AF-A0A1E3VP47-F1
#
_cell.length_a   1.000
_cell.length_b   1.000
_cell.length_c   1.000
_cell.angle_alpha   90.00
_cell.angle_beta   90.00
_cell.angle_gamma   90.00
#
_symmetry.space_group_name_H-M   'P 1'
#
loop_
_entity.id
_entity.type
_entity.pdbx_description
1 polymer ?
#
loop_
_entity_poly.entity_id
_entity_poly.type
_entity_poly.pdbx_seq_one_letter_code
_entity_poly.pdbx_strand_id
1 'polypeptide(L)'
;MPLVRQLCRAVFGVSLLVLCTQAQAAQQFDSADAAIEALVSAARGGDKEKLLEILGPEGQDVVSSGDEVADKNAREGFMEAYDKAHKLETEGDDFAVLLLGEDDWPFPIPVVKTEDGKWEFDTEGGMEEILIRRIGRNELSAIEAARGYIKAQEDYLALNPDGKTPPAYAQRIMSSPGKKDGLYWPTEEGADDSPLSKKFAEIIEEGYKPDGVNPIPYHGYYFRILKSQGEGAEGGARDYVEDGRMTGGYALIAFPAEYNNSGIMTFIVNQDSRVLEKDLGEDTVEIAGKIDTFAPDDSWEPAQTP
;
A
#
# COMPACT_ATOMS: atom_id res chain seq x y z
N MET A 1 -52.57 -9.78 73.81
CA MET A 1 -51.76 -10.94 73.41
C MET A 1 -52.30 -11.46 72.09
N PRO A 2 -51.50 -11.93 71.13
CA PRO A 2 -50.26 -11.34 70.61
C PRO A 2 -50.14 -11.41 69.06
N LEU A 3 -49.20 -10.62 68.52
CA LEU A 3 -48.17 -10.99 67.52
C LEU A 3 -48.53 -11.42 66.06
N VAL A 4 -47.87 -10.70 65.13
CA VAL A 4 -47.06 -11.21 63.98
C VAL A 4 -47.82 -11.42 62.65
N ARG A 5 -47.42 -10.89 61.48
CA ARG A 5 -46.06 -10.79 60.88
C ARG A 5 -46.02 -9.72 59.77
N GLN A 6 -44.90 -8.99 59.73
CA GLN A 6 -44.49 -8.08 58.66
C GLN A 6 -44.14 -8.83 57.36
N LEU A 7 -44.33 -8.18 56.21
CA LEU A 7 -43.55 -8.41 55.00
C LEU A 7 -43.30 -7.06 54.32
N CYS A 8 -42.12 -6.49 54.59
CA CYS A 8 -41.55 -5.38 53.84
C CYS A 8 -41.27 -5.84 52.40
N ARG A 9 -41.86 -5.16 51.41
CA ARG A 9 -41.35 -5.16 50.04
C ARG A 9 -40.56 -3.88 49.83
N ALA A 10 -39.24 -3.98 49.96
CA ALA A 10 -38.31 -2.96 49.49
C ALA A 10 -38.32 -2.98 47.96
N VAL A 11 -38.73 -1.87 47.34
CA VAL A 11 -38.53 -1.63 45.91
C VAL A 11 -37.14 -1.03 45.78
N PHE A 12 -36.17 -1.84 45.34
CA PHE A 12 -34.86 -1.37 44.91
C PHE A 12 -35.02 -0.68 43.54
N GLY A 13 -34.95 0.65 43.52
CA GLY A 13 -34.75 1.40 42.29
C GLY A 13 -33.33 1.18 41.80
N VAL A 14 -33.18 0.34 40.77
CA VAL A 14 -31.92 0.22 40.04
C VAL A 14 -31.85 1.39 39.06
N SER A 15 -31.12 2.43 39.43
CA SER A 15 -30.72 3.49 38.50
C SER A 15 -29.71 2.90 37.53
N LEU A 16 -30.11 2.67 36.28
CA LEU A 16 -29.21 2.37 35.18
C LEU A 16 -28.40 3.65 34.89
N LEU A 17 -27.17 3.72 35.38
CA LEU A 17 -26.17 4.66 34.89
C LEU A 17 -25.79 4.22 33.48
N VAL A 18 -26.43 4.82 32.48
CA VAL A 18 -25.95 4.79 31.10
C VAL A 18 -24.67 5.60 31.09
N LEU A 19 -23.52 4.91 31.08
CA LEU A 19 -22.26 5.51 30.68
C LEU A 19 -22.40 5.83 29.19
N CYS A 20 -22.87 7.04 28.88
CA CYS A 20 -22.54 7.65 27.61
C CYS A 20 -21.02 7.82 27.62
N THR A 21 -20.30 6.90 26.97
CA THR A 21 -19.01 7.23 26.38
C THR A 21 -19.28 8.42 25.48
N GLN A 22 -18.98 9.63 25.97
CA GLN A 22 -18.87 10.78 25.08
C GLN A 22 -17.75 10.41 24.12
N ALA A 23 -18.10 10.11 22.87
CA ALA A 23 -17.13 10.17 21.80
C ALA A 23 -16.51 11.57 21.87
N GLN A 24 -15.22 11.64 22.15
CA GLN A 24 -14.50 12.90 22.18
C GLN A 24 -14.55 13.42 20.75
N ALA A 25 -15.14 14.58 20.48
CA ALA A 25 -15.12 15.15 19.13
C ALA A 25 -13.75 15.78 18.88
N ALA A 26 -13.35 15.95 17.61
CA ALA A 26 -12.18 16.74 17.25
C ALA A 26 -12.28 18.14 17.87
N GLN A 27 -11.14 18.70 18.27
CA GLN A 27 -11.11 20.04 18.83
C GLN A 27 -11.50 21.07 17.77
N GLN A 28 -12.39 21.98 18.13
CA GLN A 28 -12.81 23.08 17.28
C GLN A 28 -12.03 24.37 17.55
N PHE A 29 -11.82 25.16 16.49
CA PHE A 29 -11.00 26.36 16.46
C PHE A 29 -11.74 27.54 15.84
N ASP A 30 -11.29 28.77 16.15
CA ASP A 30 -11.87 30.00 15.60
C ASP A 30 -11.42 30.29 14.16
N SER A 31 -10.29 29.72 13.73
CA SER A 31 -9.75 29.84 12.37
C SER A 31 -8.96 28.60 11.97
N ALA A 32 -8.76 28.41 10.66
CA ALA A 32 -7.88 27.37 10.14
C ALA A 32 -6.43 27.55 10.62
N ASP A 33 -5.91 28.78 10.65
CA ASP A 33 -4.57 29.07 11.20
C ASP A 33 -4.43 28.58 12.65
N ALA A 34 -5.44 28.82 13.51
CA ALA A 34 -5.40 28.40 14.90
C ALA A 34 -5.39 26.86 15.05
N ALA A 35 -6.08 26.14 14.15
CA ALA A 35 -6.05 24.68 14.12
C ALA A 35 -4.65 24.17 13.73
N ILE A 36 -4.03 24.76 12.70
CA ILE A 36 -2.67 24.40 12.28
C ILE A 36 -1.64 24.72 13.36
N GLU A 37 -1.71 25.90 13.99
CA GLU A 37 -0.81 26.28 15.09
C GLU A 37 -0.90 25.29 16.26
N ALA A 38 -2.10 24.82 16.60
CA ALA A 38 -2.32 23.82 17.62
C ALA A 38 -1.68 22.47 17.24
N LEU A 39 -1.90 21.99 16.01
CA LEU A 39 -1.32 20.75 15.50
C LEU A 39 0.21 20.79 15.56
N VAL A 40 0.80 21.87 15.02
CA VAL A 40 2.25 22.05 14.97
C VAL A 40 2.86 22.14 16.36
N SER A 41 2.20 22.85 17.28
CA SER A 41 2.65 22.96 18.68
C SER A 41 2.66 21.59 19.38
N ALA A 42 1.60 20.80 19.20
CA ALA A 42 1.50 19.46 19.75
C ALA A 42 2.52 18.49 19.13
N ALA A 43 2.69 18.53 17.80
CA ALA A 43 3.66 17.71 17.07
C ALA A 43 5.11 18.00 17.50
N ARG A 44 5.47 19.29 17.64
CA ARG A 44 6.79 19.75 18.09
C ARG A 44 7.07 19.36 19.55
N GLY A 45 6.06 19.43 20.41
CA GLY A 45 6.14 18.98 21.80
C GLY A 45 6.17 17.45 21.96
N GLY A 46 5.78 16.70 20.94
CA GLY A 46 5.59 15.25 21.04
C GLY A 46 4.40 14.85 21.92
N ASP A 47 3.41 15.74 22.03
CA ASP A 47 2.25 15.57 22.90
C ASP A 47 1.17 14.75 22.18
N LYS A 48 1.23 13.42 22.33
CA LYS A 48 0.28 12.49 21.69
C LYS A 48 -1.15 12.70 22.17
N GLU A 49 -1.35 13.02 23.44
CA GLU A 49 -2.68 13.29 24.01
C GLU A 49 -3.29 14.52 23.34
N LYS A 50 -2.50 15.61 23.22
CA LYS A 50 -2.95 16.82 22.55
C LYS A 50 -3.20 16.61 21.06
N LEU A 51 -2.37 15.84 20.37
CA LEU A 51 -2.60 15.49 18.97
C LEU A 51 -3.93 14.74 18.78
N LEU A 52 -4.24 13.80 19.67
CA LEU A 52 -5.50 13.06 19.64
C LEU A 52 -6.71 13.95 19.96
N GLU A 53 -6.58 14.91 20.88
CA GLU A 53 -7.64 15.91 21.11
C GLU A 53 -7.90 16.76 19.85
N ILE A 54 -6.85 17.14 19.13
CA ILE A 54 -6.94 17.99 17.93
C ILE A 54 -7.58 17.24 16.77
N LEU A 55 -7.14 16.00 16.53
CA LEU A 55 -7.57 15.18 15.39
C LEU A 55 -8.87 14.40 15.68
N GLY A 56 -9.28 14.30 16.94
CA GLY A 56 -10.39 13.44 17.34
C GLY A 56 -9.99 11.94 17.39
N PRO A 57 -10.93 11.07 17.80
CA PRO A 57 -10.68 9.66 18.07
C PRO A 57 -10.30 8.87 16.81
N GLU A 58 -10.76 9.30 15.64
CA GLU A 58 -10.36 8.77 14.33
C GLU A 58 -8.85 9.02 14.05
N GLY A 59 -8.24 9.99 14.74
CA GLY A 59 -6.82 10.31 14.63
C GLY A 59 -5.88 9.34 15.35
N GLN A 60 -6.39 8.32 16.05
CA GLN A 60 -5.57 7.37 16.80
C GLN A 60 -4.50 6.71 15.93
N ASP A 61 -4.88 6.27 14.73
CA ASP A 61 -3.98 5.59 13.79
C ASP A 61 -3.05 6.58 13.05
N VAL A 62 -3.35 7.88 13.10
CA VAL A 62 -2.45 8.96 12.64
C VAL A 62 -1.37 9.23 13.67
N VAL A 63 -1.74 9.25 14.94
CA VAL A 63 -0.85 9.62 16.06
C VAL A 63 0.03 8.45 16.49
N SER A 64 -0.44 7.20 16.33
CA SER A 64 0.36 6.03 16.67
C SER A 64 0.14 4.83 15.76
N SER A 65 1.24 4.34 15.21
CA SER A 65 1.34 3.09 14.45
C SER A 65 1.53 1.84 15.33
N GLY A 66 1.72 2.02 16.64
CA GLY A 66 2.18 0.97 17.55
C GLY A 66 3.70 0.80 17.60
N ASP A 67 4.46 1.52 16.77
CA ASP A 67 5.93 1.61 16.83
C ASP A 67 6.35 3.06 17.18
N GLU A 68 6.82 3.23 18.42
CA GLU A 68 7.30 4.53 18.93
C GLU A 68 8.42 5.17 18.09
N VAL A 69 9.28 4.36 17.45
CA VAL A 69 10.37 4.87 16.61
C VAL A 69 9.81 5.36 15.28
N ALA A 70 8.90 4.60 14.67
CA ALA A 70 8.22 5.02 13.44
C ALA A 70 7.39 6.29 13.67
N ASP A 71 6.62 6.35 14.76
CA ASP A 71 5.81 7.52 15.16
C ASP A 71 6.67 8.76 15.37
N LYS A 72 7.83 8.59 16.01
CA LYS A 72 8.79 9.67 16.22
C LYS A 72 9.38 10.15 14.90
N ASN A 73 9.82 9.25 14.04
CA ASN A 73 10.40 9.60 12.74
C ASN A 73 9.37 10.30 11.84
N ALA A 74 8.12 9.85 11.83
CA ALA A 74 7.03 10.48 11.08
C ALA A 74 6.78 11.92 11.55
N ARG A 75 6.71 12.14 12.87
CA ARG A 75 6.60 13.49 13.44
C ARG A 75 7.81 14.35 13.12
N GLU A 76 9.03 13.82 13.24
CA GLU A 76 10.25 14.58 12.92
C GLU A 76 10.28 14.98 11.44
N GLY A 77 9.89 14.08 10.52
CA GLY A 77 9.76 14.39 9.10
C GLY A 77 8.69 15.45 8.80
N PHE A 78 7.53 15.39 9.46
CA PHE A 78 6.51 16.44 9.37
C PHE A 78 7.06 17.80 9.83
N MET A 79 7.75 17.84 10.97
CA MET A 79 8.32 19.08 11.51
C MET A 79 9.45 19.62 10.63
N GLU A 80 10.29 18.74 10.08
CA GLU A 80 11.35 19.13 9.13
C GLU A 80 10.75 19.76 7.86
N ALA A 81 9.71 19.15 7.28
CA ALA A 81 9.03 19.69 6.11
C ALA A 81 8.37 21.05 6.42
N TYR A 82 7.68 21.16 7.56
CA TYR A 82 7.04 22.40 8.01
C TYR A 82 8.04 23.54 8.23
N ASP A 83 9.16 23.25 8.89
CA ASP A 83 10.20 24.24 9.19
C ASP A 83 10.97 24.66 7.92
N LYS A 84 11.06 23.77 6.92
CA LYS A 84 11.68 24.06 5.62
C LYS A 84 10.87 25.07 4.82
N ALA A 85 9.57 24.81 4.65
CA ALA A 85 8.59 25.75 4.12
C ALA A 85 7.18 25.28 4.47
N HIS A 86 6.26 26.21 4.69
CA HIS A 86 4.84 25.87 4.82
C HIS A 86 3.97 27.00 4.32
N LYS A 87 2.77 26.64 3.87
CA LYS A 87 1.74 27.59 3.46
C LYS A 87 0.38 27.00 3.78
N LEU A 88 -0.51 27.78 4.36
CA LEU A 88 -1.92 27.42 4.46
C LEU A 88 -2.63 27.91 3.19
N GLU A 89 -3.16 26.99 2.40
CA GLU A 89 -3.97 27.29 1.23
C GLU A 89 -5.44 27.10 1.58
N THR A 90 -6.27 28.08 1.20
CA THR A 90 -7.71 28.03 1.42
C THR A 90 -8.41 27.84 0.09
N GLU A 91 -9.32 26.88 0.02
CA GLU A 91 -10.21 26.68 -1.12
C GLU A 91 -11.61 27.09 -0.69
N GLY A 92 -12.12 28.19 -1.24
CA GLY A 92 -13.39 28.76 -0.78
C GLY A 92 -13.32 29.31 0.65
N ASP A 93 -14.45 29.26 1.36
CA ASP A 93 -14.63 29.84 2.70
C ASP A 93 -14.64 28.79 3.84
N ASP A 94 -14.55 27.51 3.48
CA ASP A 94 -14.83 26.35 4.33
C ASP A 94 -13.79 25.23 4.27
N PHE A 95 -12.73 25.36 3.45
CA PHE A 95 -11.70 24.34 3.32
C PHE A 95 -10.29 24.95 3.33
N ALA A 96 -9.37 24.33 4.06
CA ALA A 96 -7.97 24.72 4.12
C ALA A 96 -7.02 23.52 4.17
N VAL A 97 -5.92 23.60 3.43
CA VAL A 97 -4.87 22.57 3.37
C VAL A 97 -3.52 23.17 3.73
N LEU A 98 -2.83 22.50 4.65
CA LEU A 98 -1.44 22.82 4.96
C LEU A 98 -0.51 22.23 3.89
N LEU A 99 0.19 23.08 3.15
CA LEU A 99 1.25 22.69 2.24
C LEU A 99 2.59 22.71 2.98
N LEU A 100 3.42 21.70 2.74
CA LEU A 100 4.66 21.43 3.47
C LEU A 100 5.85 21.29 2.51
N GLY A 101 7.00 21.84 2.90
CA GLY A 101 8.25 21.76 2.13
C GLY A 101 8.25 22.61 0.86
N GLU A 102 9.35 22.51 0.11
CA GLU A 102 9.58 23.30 -1.12
C GLU A 102 8.73 22.83 -2.30
N ASP A 103 8.24 21.59 -2.24
CA ASP A 103 7.42 20.97 -3.28
C ASP A 103 5.92 21.19 -3.04
N ASP A 104 5.56 22.05 -2.07
CA ASP A 104 4.17 22.35 -1.68
C ASP A 104 3.36 21.07 -1.40
N TRP A 105 3.96 20.10 -0.69
CA TRP A 105 3.32 18.81 -0.43
C TRP A 105 2.08 18.97 0.45
N PRO A 106 0.88 18.61 -0.02
CA PRO A 106 -0.34 18.79 0.76
C PRO A 106 -0.40 17.81 1.93
N PHE A 107 -0.52 18.32 3.15
CA PHE A 107 -0.82 17.53 4.33
C PHE A 107 -2.18 16.84 4.14
N PRO A 108 -2.28 15.52 4.36
CA PRO A 108 -3.46 14.76 3.92
C PRO A 108 -4.71 15.01 4.74
N ILE A 109 -4.61 15.59 5.94
CA ILE A 109 -5.76 15.88 6.79
C ILE A 109 -6.08 17.38 6.71
N PRO A 110 -7.11 17.79 5.94
CA PRO A 110 -7.45 19.19 5.79
C PRO A 110 -8.14 19.74 7.04
N VAL A 111 -8.22 21.07 7.13
CA VAL A 111 -9.04 21.76 8.13
C VAL A 111 -10.30 22.26 7.42
N VAL A 112 -11.45 21.88 7.94
CA VAL A 112 -12.76 22.22 7.36
C VAL A 112 -13.57 23.08 8.32
N LYS A 113 -14.45 23.90 7.77
CA LYS A 113 -15.39 24.72 8.56
C LYS A 113 -16.66 23.94 8.83
N THR A 114 -17.05 23.85 10.09
CA THR A 114 -18.28 23.22 10.56
C THR A 114 -19.50 24.10 10.29
N GLU A 115 -20.70 23.52 10.40
CA GLU A 115 -21.97 24.25 10.28
C GLU A 115 -22.10 25.40 11.29
N ASP A 116 -21.47 25.27 12.47
CA ASP A 116 -21.43 26.29 13.53
C ASP A 116 -20.39 27.40 13.26
N GLY A 117 -19.69 27.34 12.12
CA GLY A 117 -18.69 28.33 11.69
C GLY A 117 -17.33 28.20 12.39
N LYS A 118 -17.11 27.10 13.12
CA LYS A 118 -15.80 26.73 13.70
C LYS A 118 -14.99 25.92 12.70
N TRP A 119 -13.71 25.76 12.97
CA TRP A 119 -12.79 24.97 12.15
C TRP A 119 -12.35 23.73 12.91
N GLU A 120 -12.27 22.59 12.25
CA GLU A 120 -11.76 21.33 12.80
C GLU A 120 -11.03 20.52 11.72
N PHE A 121 -10.21 19.55 12.11
CA PHE A 121 -9.57 18.64 11.16
C PHE A 121 -10.59 17.62 10.65
N ASP A 122 -10.68 17.46 9.33
CA ASP A 122 -11.42 16.35 8.72
C ASP A 122 -10.55 15.09 8.70
N THR A 123 -10.44 14.47 9.87
CA THR A 123 -9.59 13.30 10.08
C THR A 123 -10.13 12.07 9.36
N GLU A 124 -11.45 11.93 9.24
CA GLU A 124 -12.07 10.82 8.50
C GLU A 124 -11.70 10.89 7.01
N GLY A 125 -11.95 12.03 6.35
CA GLY A 125 -11.56 12.26 4.97
C GLY A 125 -10.04 12.21 4.77
N GLY A 126 -9.27 12.71 5.75
CA GLY A 126 -7.82 12.65 5.71
C GLY A 126 -7.23 11.24 5.80
N MET A 127 -7.87 10.34 6.55
CA MET A 127 -7.48 8.92 6.61
C MET A 127 -7.78 8.19 5.30
N GLU A 128 -8.91 8.51 4.66
CA GLU A 128 -9.22 8.02 3.31
C GLU A 128 -8.17 8.49 2.30
N GLU A 129 -7.78 9.76 2.34
CA GLU A 129 -6.72 10.32 1.48
C GLU A 129 -5.36 9.64 1.72
N ILE A 130 -4.98 9.35 2.97
CA ILE A 130 -3.75 8.60 3.30
C ILE A 130 -3.78 7.21 2.65
N LEU A 131 -4.92 6.53 2.74
CA LEU A 131 -5.14 5.21 2.14
C LEU A 131 -5.03 5.28 0.61
N ILE A 132 -5.71 6.22 -0.03
CA ILE A 132 -5.68 6.44 -1.48
C ILE A 132 -4.24 6.68 -1.95
N ARG A 133 -3.50 7.56 -1.28
CA ARG A 133 -2.08 7.82 -1.62
C ARG A 133 -1.20 6.59 -1.46
N ARG A 134 -1.45 5.74 -0.45
CA ARG A 134 -0.72 4.47 -0.28
C ARG A 134 -1.01 3.51 -1.43
N ILE A 135 -2.28 3.29 -1.74
CA ILE A 135 -2.72 2.44 -2.85
C ILE A 135 -2.09 2.92 -4.16
N GLY A 136 -2.19 4.21 -4.48
CA GLY A 136 -1.64 4.75 -5.72
C GLY A 136 -0.12 4.60 -5.83
N ARG A 137 0.64 4.83 -4.74
CA ARG A 137 2.10 4.60 -4.72
C ARG A 137 2.47 3.12 -4.90
N ASN A 138 1.73 2.23 -4.24
CA ASN A 138 1.95 0.78 -4.35
C ASN A 138 1.66 0.29 -5.77
N GLU A 139 0.56 0.73 -6.37
CA GLU A 139 0.17 0.40 -7.76
C GLU A 139 1.17 0.91 -8.79
N LEU A 140 1.60 2.16 -8.66
CA LEU A 140 2.65 2.72 -9.51
C LEU A 140 3.94 1.88 -9.40
N SER A 141 4.32 1.51 -8.19
CA SER A 141 5.50 0.65 -7.94
C SER A 141 5.33 -0.74 -8.58
N ALA A 142 4.12 -1.31 -8.55
CA ALA A 142 3.82 -2.60 -9.17
C ALA A 142 3.89 -2.54 -10.70
N ILE A 143 3.40 -1.45 -11.31
CA ILE A 143 3.50 -1.20 -12.75
C ILE A 143 4.97 -1.06 -13.17
N GLU A 144 5.77 -0.29 -12.41
CA GLU A 144 7.20 -0.15 -12.66
C GLU A 144 7.96 -1.47 -12.53
N ALA A 145 7.62 -2.29 -11.51
CA ALA A 145 8.19 -3.61 -11.35
C ALA A 145 7.82 -4.56 -12.51
N ALA A 146 6.58 -4.52 -12.99
CA ALA A 146 6.13 -5.30 -14.15
C ALA A 146 6.88 -4.89 -15.44
N ARG A 147 7.13 -3.59 -15.64
CA ARG A 147 7.97 -3.08 -16.75
C ARG A 147 9.43 -3.51 -16.61
N GLY A 148 9.99 -3.44 -15.39
CA GLY A 148 11.34 -3.89 -15.09
C GLY A 148 11.54 -5.39 -15.36
N TYR A 149 10.52 -6.20 -15.06
CA TYR A 149 10.51 -7.63 -15.34
C TYR A 149 10.68 -7.97 -16.84
N ILE A 150 10.01 -7.25 -17.74
CA ILE A 150 10.15 -7.43 -19.19
C ILE A 150 11.62 -7.23 -19.61
N LYS A 151 12.17 -6.08 -19.23
CA LYS A 151 13.56 -5.73 -19.56
C LYS A 151 14.54 -6.78 -19.03
N ALA A 152 14.29 -7.29 -17.82
CA ALA A 152 15.12 -8.31 -17.21
C ALA A 152 15.03 -9.67 -17.96
N GLN A 153 13.86 -10.04 -18.47
CA GLN A 153 13.72 -11.25 -19.27
C GLN A 153 14.46 -11.15 -20.60
N GLU A 154 14.42 -9.99 -21.25
CA GLU A 154 15.19 -9.71 -22.47
C GLU A 154 16.70 -9.79 -22.21
N ASP A 155 17.17 -9.19 -21.12
CA ASP A 155 18.58 -9.24 -20.72
C ASP A 155 19.03 -10.66 -20.36
N TYR A 156 18.19 -11.43 -19.66
CA TYR A 156 18.46 -12.83 -19.34
C TYR A 156 18.59 -13.68 -20.61
N LEU A 157 17.67 -13.49 -21.57
CA LEU A 157 17.69 -14.17 -22.85
C LEU A 157 18.98 -13.85 -23.63
N ALA A 158 19.40 -12.58 -23.64
CA ALA A 158 20.60 -12.12 -24.32
C ALA A 158 21.89 -12.63 -23.67
N LEU A 159 21.93 -12.69 -22.33
CA LEU A 159 23.06 -13.23 -21.58
C LEU A 159 23.22 -14.74 -21.78
N ASN A 160 22.12 -15.46 -21.99
CA ASN A 160 22.06 -16.91 -22.16
C ASN A 160 22.93 -17.69 -21.14
N PRO A 161 22.67 -17.60 -19.82
CA PRO A 161 23.57 -18.12 -18.80
C PRO A 161 23.86 -19.63 -18.89
N ASP A 162 22.95 -20.41 -19.49
CA ASP A 162 23.11 -21.86 -19.67
C ASP A 162 23.72 -22.26 -21.02
N GLY A 163 23.97 -21.30 -21.90
CA GLY A 163 24.63 -21.51 -23.19
C GLY A 163 23.90 -22.41 -24.17
N LYS A 164 22.63 -22.78 -23.93
CA LYS A 164 21.90 -23.69 -24.83
C LYS A 164 21.22 -22.93 -25.97
N THR A 165 20.80 -23.68 -26.98
CA THR A 165 20.09 -23.15 -28.16
C THR A 165 18.75 -23.89 -28.32
N PRO A 166 17.62 -23.18 -28.44
CA PRO A 166 17.49 -21.73 -28.31
C PRO A 166 17.77 -21.23 -26.88
N PRO A 167 18.16 -19.94 -26.70
CA PRO A 167 18.21 -19.32 -25.39
C PRO A 167 16.82 -19.35 -24.74
N ALA A 168 16.77 -19.31 -23.41
CA ALA A 168 15.53 -19.39 -22.64
C ALA A 168 15.39 -18.19 -21.70
N TYR A 169 14.15 -17.88 -21.36
CA TYR A 169 13.76 -16.93 -20.33
C TYR A 169 13.96 -17.52 -18.92
N ALA A 170 14.06 -16.64 -17.93
CA ALA A 170 14.14 -17.03 -16.53
C ALA A 170 12.76 -17.49 -16.02
N GLN A 171 12.75 -18.56 -15.23
CA GLN A 171 11.52 -19.11 -14.64
C GLN A 171 11.28 -18.65 -13.20
N ARG A 172 12.20 -17.84 -12.66
CA ARG A 172 12.19 -17.35 -11.27
C ARG A 172 12.73 -15.94 -11.24
N ILE A 173 12.31 -15.17 -10.26
CA ILE A 173 12.89 -13.84 -10.01
C ILE A 173 14.25 -13.99 -9.34
N MET A 174 14.30 -14.69 -8.20
CA MET A 174 15.54 -15.01 -7.49
C MET A 174 16.12 -16.34 -7.99
N SER A 175 17.42 -16.34 -8.32
CA SER A 175 18.13 -17.59 -8.66
C SER A 175 18.26 -18.50 -7.44
N SER A 176 18.31 -19.80 -7.71
CA SER A 176 18.71 -20.78 -6.70
C SER A 176 20.15 -20.50 -6.23
N PRO A 177 20.53 -20.82 -4.99
CA PRO A 177 21.88 -20.61 -4.49
C PRO A 177 22.95 -21.19 -5.43
N GLY A 178 23.91 -20.34 -5.83
CA GLY A 178 25.02 -20.70 -6.72
C GLY A 178 24.63 -20.93 -8.19
N LYS A 179 23.40 -20.62 -8.60
CA LYS A 179 22.93 -20.73 -9.99
C LYS A 179 22.62 -19.36 -10.58
N LYS A 180 22.47 -19.35 -11.91
CA LYS A 180 21.97 -18.22 -12.71
C LYS A 180 20.69 -18.64 -13.43
N ASP A 181 19.71 -19.12 -12.68
CA ASP A 181 18.43 -19.68 -13.18
C ASP A 181 17.21 -18.79 -12.87
N GLY A 182 17.45 -17.60 -12.33
CA GLY A 182 16.48 -16.52 -12.13
C GLY A 182 17.00 -15.17 -12.63
N LEU A 183 16.17 -14.13 -12.56
CA LEU A 183 16.50 -12.79 -13.04
C LEU A 183 17.50 -12.03 -12.15
N TYR A 184 17.69 -12.47 -10.91
CA TYR A 184 18.70 -11.96 -9.99
C TYR A 184 19.60 -13.09 -9.46
N TRP A 185 20.88 -12.78 -9.29
CA TRP A 185 21.84 -13.56 -8.50
C TRP A 185 22.85 -12.59 -7.86
N PRO A 186 23.36 -12.88 -6.65
CA PRO A 186 24.44 -12.09 -6.07
C PRO A 186 25.68 -12.16 -6.96
N THR A 187 26.18 -11.01 -7.40
CA THR A 187 27.43 -10.91 -8.18
C THR A 187 28.62 -10.72 -7.24
N GLU A 188 29.67 -11.51 -7.40
CA GLU A 188 31.00 -11.19 -6.86
C GLU A 188 31.68 -10.13 -7.74
N GLU A 189 32.66 -9.41 -7.18
CA GLU A 189 33.38 -8.35 -7.87
C GLU A 189 34.08 -8.90 -9.14
N GLY A 190 33.66 -8.40 -10.32
CA GLY A 190 34.20 -8.79 -11.62
C GLY A 190 33.45 -9.91 -12.37
N ALA A 191 32.33 -10.41 -11.86
CA ALA A 191 31.44 -11.33 -12.57
C ALA A 191 30.32 -10.59 -13.34
N ASP A 192 29.73 -11.25 -14.35
CA ASP A 192 28.62 -10.66 -15.12
C ASP A 192 27.42 -10.37 -14.23
N ASP A 193 26.93 -9.13 -14.30
CA ASP A 193 25.78 -8.64 -13.56
C ASP A 193 24.51 -9.42 -13.89
N SER A 194 23.64 -9.57 -12.89
CA SER A 194 22.30 -10.11 -13.11
C SER A 194 21.40 -9.11 -13.83
N PRO A 195 20.44 -9.59 -14.66
CA PRO A 195 19.47 -8.76 -15.35
C PRO A 195 18.73 -7.77 -14.46
N LEU A 196 18.34 -8.21 -13.26
CA LEU A 196 17.84 -7.32 -12.21
C LEU A 196 19.00 -6.82 -11.36
N SER A 197 19.07 -5.51 -11.16
CA SER A 197 20.05 -4.91 -10.26
C SER A 197 19.81 -5.32 -8.82
N LYS A 198 20.86 -5.27 -7.99
CA LYS A 198 20.76 -5.48 -6.53
C LYS A 198 19.67 -4.61 -5.87
N LYS A 199 19.50 -3.36 -6.32
CA LYS A 199 18.44 -2.48 -5.81
C LYS A 199 17.04 -3.01 -6.09
N PHE A 200 16.83 -3.59 -7.27
CA PHE A 200 15.56 -4.23 -7.65
C PHE A 200 15.38 -5.59 -6.97
N ALA A 201 16.48 -6.29 -6.67
CA ALA A 201 16.44 -7.52 -5.91
C ALA A 201 16.17 -7.29 -4.43
N GLU A 202 16.74 -6.26 -3.80
CA GLU A 202 16.42 -5.84 -2.42
C GLU A 202 14.95 -5.46 -2.30
N ILE A 203 14.43 -4.75 -3.30
CA ILE A 203 13.00 -4.49 -3.53
C ILE A 203 12.18 -5.79 -3.51
N ILE A 204 12.56 -6.83 -4.25
CA ILE A 204 11.82 -8.09 -4.28
C ILE A 204 12.14 -9.03 -3.10
N GLU A 205 13.31 -8.93 -2.49
CA GLU A 205 13.80 -9.73 -1.36
C GLU A 205 13.14 -9.28 -0.05
N GLU A 206 12.82 -7.99 0.10
CA GLU A 206 11.85 -7.52 1.10
C GLU A 206 10.54 -8.32 0.98
N GLY A 207 10.17 -8.74 -0.24
CA GLY A 207 9.03 -9.57 -0.57
C GLY A 207 9.26 -11.11 -0.64
N TYR A 208 10.49 -11.61 -0.65
CA TYR A 208 10.73 -12.99 -1.10
C TYR A 208 11.73 -13.71 -0.22
N LYS A 209 11.23 -14.54 0.70
CA LYS A 209 12.04 -15.58 1.36
C LYS A 209 11.98 -16.87 0.54
N PRO A 210 13.12 -17.43 0.08
CA PRO A 210 13.13 -18.65 -0.74
C PRO A 210 12.53 -19.89 -0.08
N ASP A 211 12.35 -19.93 1.25
CA ASP A 211 12.12 -21.17 2.00
C ASP A 211 11.01 -21.12 3.10
N GLY A 212 9.99 -20.24 3.04
CA GLY A 212 9.02 -20.18 4.15
C GLY A 212 7.63 -19.59 3.85
N VAL A 213 6.63 -20.47 3.85
CA VAL A 213 5.16 -20.39 4.10
C VAL A 213 4.34 -19.15 3.70
N ASN A 214 4.84 -17.93 3.57
CA ASN A 214 4.10 -16.81 2.97
C ASN A 214 5.08 -15.85 2.28
N PRO A 215 4.96 -15.61 0.96
CA PRO A 215 5.71 -14.52 0.33
C PRO A 215 5.38 -13.22 1.06
N ILE A 216 6.37 -12.34 1.19
CA ILE A 216 6.16 -10.98 1.69
C ILE A 216 5.77 -10.13 0.46
N PRO A 217 4.80 -9.23 0.54
CA PRO A 217 4.46 -8.41 -0.62
C PRO A 217 5.49 -7.28 -0.81
N TYR A 218 5.93 -7.06 -2.05
CA TYR A 218 6.76 -5.89 -2.40
C TYR A 218 5.85 -4.66 -2.58
N HIS A 219 6.05 -3.62 -1.76
CA HIS A 219 5.14 -2.47 -1.67
C HIS A 219 3.66 -2.88 -1.68
N GLY A 220 3.30 -3.92 -0.93
CA GLY A 220 1.90 -4.37 -0.86
C GLY A 220 1.41 -5.23 -2.04
N TYR A 221 2.30 -5.67 -2.94
CA TYR A 221 1.97 -6.51 -4.09
C TYR A 221 2.71 -7.86 -4.11
N TYR A 222 2.00 -8.91 -4.50
CA TYR A 222 2.55 -10.22 -4.85
C TYR A 222 2.82 -10.32 -6.34
N PHE A 223 3.94 -10.94 -6.72
CA PHE A 223 4.35 -11.12 -8.10
C PHE A 223 4.54 -12.60 -8.41
N ARG A 224 4.03 -13.05 -9.55
CA ARG A 224 4.18 -14.45 -9.99
C ARG A 224 4.36 -14.55 -11.49
N ILE A 225 5.35 -15.35 -11.90
CA ILE A 225 5.59 -15.65 -13.31
C ILE A 225 4.55 -16.66 -13.78
N LEU A 226 3.84 -16.32 -14.86
CA LEU A 226 2.93 -17.21 -15.57
C LEU A 226 3.71 -17.98 -16.64
N LYS A 227 3.47 -19.29 -16.74
CA LYS A 227 4.27 -20.21 -17.57
C LYS A 227 3.57 -20.63 -18.87
N SER A 228 2.44 -20.00 -19.17
CA SER A 228 1.65 -20.25 -20.37
C SER A 228 0.71 -19.07 -20.65
N GLN A 229 0.16 -19.05 -21.86
CA GLN A 229 -0.96 -18.20 -22.26
C GLN A 229 -2.18 -19.03 -22.65
N GLY A 230 -3.37 -18.47 -22.46
CA GLY A 230 -4.65 -19.07 -22.85
C GLY A 230 -5.18 -18.55 -24.18
N GLU A 231 -6.36 -19.04 -24.59
CA GLU A 231 -7.01 -18.70 -25.86
C GLU A 231 -7.31 -17.20 -26.04
N GLY A 232 -7.47 -16.46 -24.93
CA GLY A 232 -7.73 -15.01 -24.98
C GLY A 232 -6.52 -14.14 -25.34
N ALA A 233 -5.30 -14.71 -25.33
CA ALA A 233 -4.10 -13.97 -25.68
C ALA A 233 -3.81 -13.98 -27.19
N GLU A 234 -3.14 -12.94 -27.68
CA GLU A 234 -2.61 -12.93 -29.04
C GLU A 234 -1.67 -14.12 -29.26
N GLY A 235 -1.89 -14.89 -30.33
CA GLY A 235 -1.18 -16.14 -30.59
C GLY A 235 -1.83 -17.41 -30.01
N GLY A 236 -2.95 -17.29 -29.28
CA GLY A 236 -3.75 -18.42 -28.78
C GLY A 236 -3.12 -19.16 -27.60
N ALA A 237 -3.72 -20.28 -27.19
CA ALA A 237 -3.23 -21.06 -26.06
C ALA A 237 -1.89 -21.74 -26.36
N ARG A 238 -0.89 -21.57 -25.49
CA ARG A 238 0.39 -22.30 -25.54
C ARG A 238 1.13 -22.30 -24.21
N ASP A 239 1.91 -23.35 -24.00
CA ASP A 239 2.88 -23.41 -22.90
C ASP A 239 4.15 -22.65 -23.29
N TYR A 240 4.72 -21.91 -22.32
CA TYR A 240 6.00 -21.24 -22.50
C TYR A 240 7.18 -22.14 -22.18
N VAL A 241 6.94 -23.25 -21.48
CA VAL A 241 7.99 -24.17 -21.01
C VAL A 241 7.96 -25.46 -21.82
N GLU A 242 9.06 -25.72 -22.53
CA GLU A 242 9.29 -26.93 -23.30
C GLU A 242 10.61 -27.58 -22.83
N ASP A 243 10.62 -28.89 -22.57
CA ASP A 243 11.77 -29.63 -22.02
C ASP A 243 12.39 -28.99 -20.76
N GLY A 244 11.53 -28.41 -19.91
CA GLY A 244 11.93 -27.73 -18.69
C GLY A 244 12.63 -26.38 -18.91
N ARG A 245 12.65 -25.84 -20.13
CA ARG A 245 13.19 -24.54 -20.50
C ARG A 245 12.06 -23.61 -20.94
N MET A 246 12.09 -22.34 -20.50
CA MET A 246 11.08 -21.36 -20.90
C MET A 246 11.50 -20.68 -22.20
N THR A 247 11.10 -21.23 -23.34
CA THR A 247 11.49 -20.76 -24.68
C THR A 247 10.31 -20.19 -25.47
N GLY A 248 9.07 -20.49 -25.05
CA GLY A 248 7.85 -20.13 -25.78
C GLY A 248 7.29 -18.74 -25.45
N GLY A 249 7.87 -18.03 -24.49
CA GLY A 249 7.45 -16.70 -24.05
C GLY A 249 7.58 -16.52 -22.54
N TYR A 250 7.04 -15.43 -22.02
CA TYR A 250 6.94 -15.18 -20.59
C TYR A 250 5.77 -14.24 -20.28
N ALA A 251 5.24 -14.35 -19.07
CA ALA A 251 4.27 -13.40 -18.54
C ALA A 251 4.36 -13.31 -17.01
N LEU A 252 3.78 -12.26 -16.46
CA LEU A 252 3.74 -11.96 -15.03
C LEU A 252 2.34 -11.53 -14.64
N ILE A 253 1.92 -11.93 -13.45
CA ILE A 253 0.78 -11.34 -12.73
C ILE A 253 1.29 -10.66 -11.46
N ALA A 254 0.74 -9.50 -11.15
CA ALA A 254 0.93 -8.80 -9.88
C ALA A 254 -0.44 -8.48 -9.26
N PHE A 255 -0.63 -8.72 -7.97
CA PHE A 255 -1.90 -8.45 -7.30
C PHE A 255 -1.67 -7.97 -5.86
N PRO A 256 -2.56 -7.13 -5.30
CA PRO A 256 -2.41 -6.62 -3.95
C PRO A 256 -2.46 -7.74 -2.92
N ALA A 257 -1.66 -7.60 -1.87
CA ALA A 257 -1.72 -8.47 -0.70
C ALA A 257 -3.04 -8.36 0.06
N GLU A 258 -3.61 -7.15 0.07
CA GLU A 258 -4.88 -6.85 0.72
C GLU A 258 -5.65 -5.84 -0.13
N TYR A 259 -6.80 -6.27 -0.65
CA TYR A 259 -7.68 -5.44 -1.46
C TYR A 259 -8.17 -4.22 -0.66
N ASN A 260 -8.21 -3.06 -1.31
CA ASN A 260 -8.63 -1.78 -0.71
C ASN A 260 -7.76 -1.32 0.50
N ASN A 261 -6.56 -1.88 0.63
CA ASN A 261 -5.60 -1.49 1.65
C ASN A 261 -4.21 -1.31 1.04
N SER A 262 -3.68 -2.39 0.46
CA SER A 262 -2.37 -2.40 -0.20
C SER A 262 -2.47 -2.08 -1.69
N GLY A 263 -3.63 -2.30 -2.31
CA GLY A 263 -3.95 -1.94 -3.68
C GLY A 263 -5.37 -2.35 -4.08
N ILE A 264 -5.80 -1.94 -5.27
CA ILE A 264 -7.08 -2.30 -5.91
C ILE A 264 -6.82 -3.17 -7.14
N MET A 265 -5.93 -2.71 -8.01
CA MET A 265 -5.75 -3.29 -9.33
C MET A 265 -4.90 -4.56 -9.31
N THR A 266 -5.31 -5.57 -10.07
CA THR A 266 -4.44 -6.67 -10.48
C THR A 266 -3.81 -6.32 -11.82
N PHE A 267 -2.51 -6.54 -11.96
CA PHE A 267 -1.76 -6.29 -13.18
C PHE A 267 -1.32 -7.58 -13.86
N ILE A 268 -1.38 -7.63 -15.19
CA ILE A 268 -0.74 -8.67 -15.99
C ILE A 268 0.08 -8.07 -17.12
N VAL A 269 1.16 -8.76 -17.48
CA VAL A 269 2.03 -8.33 -18.59
C VAL A 269 2.67 -9.55 -19.25
N ASN A 270 2.91 -9.47 -20.55
CA ASN A 270 3.69 -10.44 -21.30
C ASN A 270 4.78 -9.72 -22.14
N GLN A 271 5.45 -10.46 -23.01
CA GLN A 271 6.48 -9.94 -23.92
C GLN A 271 6.02 -8.79 -24.86
N ASP A 272 4.71 -8.54 -25.01
CA ASP A 272 4.19 -7.44 -25.84
C ASP A 272 4.28 -6.08 -25.14
N SER A 273 4.87 -6.04 -23.93
CA SER A 273 5.24 -4.84 -23.18
C SER A 273 4.08 -3.96 -22.71
N ARG A 274 2.84 -4.44 -22.81
CA ARG A 274 1.66 -3.75 -22.30
C ARG A 274 1.29 -4.31 -20.93
N VAL A 275 1.40 -3.47 -19.91
CA VAL A 275 0.83 -3.76 -18.59
C VAL A 275 -0.67 -3.52 -18.69
N LEU A 276 -1.45 -4.54 -18.38
CA LEU A 276 -2.90 -4.46 -18.29
C LEU A 276 -3.32 -4.50 -16.82
N GLU A 277 -4.41 -3.84 -16.48
CA GLU A 277 -4.99 -3.79 -15.14
C GLU A 277 -6.44 -4.27 -15.14
N LYS A 278 -6.86 -4.82 -14.00
CA LYS A 278 -8.25 -5.20 -13.73
C LYS A 278 -8.50 -5.21 -12.23
N ASP A 279 -9.57 -4.56 -11.79
CA ASP A 279 -10.10 -4.73 -10.44
C ASP A 279 -10.82 -6.08 -10.35
N LEU A 280 -10.32 -6.98 -9.48
CA LEU A 280 -10.92 -8.30 -9.23
C LEU A 280 -11.83 -8.30 -7.98
N GLY A 281 -11.99 -7.16 -7.32
CA GLY A 281 -12.84 -6.95 -6.15
C GLY A 281 -12.26 -7.50 -4.86
N GLU A 282 -13.11 -7.63 -3.84
CA GLU A 282 -12.72 -8.11 -2.49
C GLU A 282 -12.04 -9.49 -2.50
N ASP A 283 -12.35 -10.32 -3.50
CA ASP A 283 -11.78 -11.66 -3.68
C ASP A 283 -10.46 -11.67 -4.50
N THR A 284 -9.84 -10.50 -4.73
CA THR A 284 -8.65 -10.36 -5.58
C THR A 284 -7.55 -11.39 -5.26
N VAL A 285 -7.23 -11.61 -3.99
CA VAL A 285 -6.18 -12.56 -3.58
C VAL A 285 -6.54 -14.00 -3.98
N GLU A 286 -7.80 -14.40 -3.82
CA GLU A 286 -8.26 -15.75 -4.18
C GLU A 286 -8.32 -15.92 -5.71
N ILE A 287 -8.86 -14.93 -6.43
CA ILE A 287 -9.03 -14.98 -7.88
C ILE A 287 -7.66 -14.94 -8.57
N ALA A 288 -6.82 -13.94 -8.25
CA ALA A 288 -5.48 -13.80 -8.83
C ALA A 288 -4.57 -14.99 -8.47
N GLY A 289 -4.77 -15.60 -7.30
CA GLY A 289 -4.10 -16.83 -6.89
C GLY A 289 -4.39 -18.04 -7.80
N LYS A 290 -5.52 -18.04 -8.52
CA LYS A 290 -5.93 -19.12 -9.46
C LYS A 290 -5.62 -18.81 -10.92
N ILE A 291 -5.17 -17.60 -11.25
CA ILE A 291 -4.81 -17.25 -12.64
C ILE A 291 -3.45 -17.86 -12.96
N ASP A 292 -3.42 -18.92 -13.76
CA ASP A 292 -2.17 -19.62 -14.10
C ASP A 292 -1.68 -19.37 -15.53
N THR A 293 -2.47 -18.66 -16.33
CA THR A 293 -2.19 -18.39 -17.74
C THR A 293 -2.41 -16.92 -18.05
N PHE A 294 -1.56 -16.34 -18.90
CA PHE A 294 -1.82 -15.01 -19.46
C PHE A 294 -2.97 -15.13 -20.47
N ALA A 295 -4.14 -14.62 -20.11
CA ALA A 295 -5.35 -14.67 -20.94
C ALA A 295 -6.24 -13.46 -20.66
N PRO A 296 -5.80 -12.23 -21.00
CA PRO A 296 -6.67 -11.06 -20.90
C PRO A 296 -7.92 -11.27 -21.77
N ASP A 297 -9.07 -10.94 -21.20
CA ASP A 297 -10.33 -10.75 -21.92
C ASP A 297 -10.62 -9.25 -22.09
N ASP A 298 -11.77 -8.90 -22.66
CA ASP A 298 -12.17 -7.51 -22.95
C ASP A 298 -12.38 -6.64 -21.69
N SER A 299 -12.30 -7.20 -20.48
CA SER A 299 -12.39 -6.44 -19.22
C SER A 299 -11.03 -6.05 -18.62
N TRP A 300 -9.93 -6.40 -19.28
CA TRP A 300 -8.61 -5.91 -18.93
C TRP A 300 -8.30 -4.63 -19.72
N GLU A 301 -7.87 -3.59 -19.01
CA GLU A 301 -7.58 -2.29 -19.59
C GLU A 301 -6.08 -1.99 -19.55
N PRO A 302 -5.53 -1.16 -20.45
CA PRO A 302 -4.15 -0.68 -20.30
C PRO A 302 -3.96 0.00 -18.95
N ALA A 303 -2.91 -0.39 -18.22
CA ALA A 303 -2.65 0.17 -16.90
C ALA A 303 -2.44 1.67 -16.97
N GLN A 304 -3.17 2.41 -16.14
CA GLN A 304 -3.08 3.86 -16.11
C GLN A 304 -1.85 4.27 -15.30
N THR A 305 -0.95 5.04 -15.91
CA THR A 305 0.09 5.76 -15.17
C THR A 305 -0.29 7.24 -15.10
N PRO A 306 -0.16 7.89 -13.94
CA PRO A 306 -0.34 9.33 -13.80
C PRO A 306 0.53 10.15 -14.76
#